data_AF-A0A402DB52-F1
#
_entry.id   AF-A0A402DB52-F1
#
_cell.length_a   1.000
_cell.length_b   1.000
_cell.length_c   1.000
_cell.angle_alpha   90.00
_cell.angle_beta   90.00
_cell.angle_gamma   90.00
#
_symmetry.space_group_name_H-M   'P 1'
#
loop_
_entity.id
_entity.type
_entity.pdbx_description
1 polymer ?
#
loop_
_entity_poly.entity_id
_entity_poly.type
_entity_poly.pdbx_seq_one_letter_code
_entity_poly.pdbx_strand_id
1 'polypeptide(L)'
;MLLPLQKKIYWGYSDEVQLQFALANGRVIFTQDTDFLRINQSSITHAGIAYCPQQSKSIGQIIRGLLLIWEILEPEEMYNHIEFI
;
A
#
# COMPACT_ATOMS: atom_id res chain seq x y z
N MET A 1 -15.83 -24.98 12.62
CA MET A 1 -14.78 -25.16 11.59
C MET A 1 -13.93 -23.89 11.61
N LEU A 2 -12.85 -23.90 12.37
CA LEU A 2 -11.91 -22.78 12.48
C LEU A 2 -11.04 -22.79 11.22
N LEU A 3 -11.18 -21.77 10.37
CA LEU A 3 -10.24 -21.56 9.27
C LEU A 3 -8.90 -21.14 9.88
N PRO A 4 -7.78 -21.81 9.55
CA PRO A 4 -6.49 -21.46 10.10
C PRO A 4 -6.10 -20.07 9.59
N LEU A 5 -5.74 -19.19 10.53
CA LEU A 5 -5.02 -17.94 10.29
C LEU A 5 -3.65 -18.31 9.69
N GLN A 6 -3.59 -18.59 8.39
CA GLN A 6 -2.31 -18.62 7.68
C GLN A 6 -1.86 -17.17 7.49
N LYS A 7 -0.95 -16.76 8.36
CA LYS A 7 -0.06 -15.62 8.20
C LYS A 7 0.74 -15.82 6.90
N LYS A 8 0.12 -15.51 5.76
CA LYS A 8 0.70 -15.72 4.43
C LYS A 8 1.52 -14.49 4.10
N ILE A 9 2.84 -14.62 4.20
CA ILE A 9 3.76 -13.65 3.65
C ILE A 9 3.57 -13.70 2.11
N TYR A 10 3.17 -12.60 1.48
CA TYR A 10 2.73 -12.52 0.07
C TYR A 10 3.85 -12.65 -0.97
N TRP A 11 4.85 -13.50 -0.76
CA TRP A 11 5.88 -13.76 -1.76
C TRP A 11 5.27 -14.58 -2.91
N GLY A 12 4.95 -13.94 -4.04
CA GLY A 12 4.57 -14.61 -5.30
C GLY A 12 3.18 -14.31 -5.88
N TYR A 13 2.42 -13.38 -5.31
CA TYR A 13 1.17 -12.89 -5.93
C TYR A 13 1.43 -11.62 -6.73
N SER A 14 0.70 -11.44 -7.85
CA SER A 14 0.80 -10.21 -8.64
C SER A 14 0.38 -8.99 -7.82
N ASP A 15 0.90 -7.82 -8.20
CA ASP A 15 0.56 -6.54 -7.56
C ASP A 15 -0.96 -6.31 -7.54
N GLU A 16 -1.66 -6.71 -8.61
CA GLU A 16 -3.12 -6.69 -8.70
C GLU A 16 -3.79 -7.45 -7.54
N VAL A 17 -3.35 -8.68 -7.27
CA VAL A 17 -3.93 -9.50 -6.19
C VAL A 17 -3.66 -8.87 -4.84
N GLN A 18 -2.48 -8.28 -4.65
CA GLN A 18 -2.14 -7.57 -3.42
C GLN A 18 -3.02 -6.32 -3.25
N LEU A 19 -3.25 -5.54 -4.31
CA LEU A 19 -4.12 -4.36 -4.29
C LEU A 19 -5.58 -4.73 -4.04
N GLN A 20 -6.11 -5.77 -4.69
CA GLN A 20 -7.47 -6.23 -4.46
C GLN A 20 -7.66 -6.72 -3.02
N PHE A 21 -6.67 -7.43 -2.46
CA PHE A 21 -6.70 -7.81 -1.05
C PHE A 21 -6.71 -6.57 -0.13
N ALA A 22 -5.84 -5.60 -0.40
CA ALA A 22 -5.75 -4.37 0.39
C ALA A 22 -7.04 -3.55 0.30
N LEU A 23 -7.61 -3.39 -0.90
CA LEU A 23 -8.89 -2.75 -1.14
C LEU A 23 -10.03 -3.42 -0.38
N ALA A 24 -10.15 -4.76 -0.47
CA ALA A 24 -11.19 -5.52 0.22
C ALA A 24 -11.11 -5.40 1.76
N ASN A 25 -9.96 -5.01 2.30
CA ASN A 25 -9.74 -4.82 3.73
C ASN A 25 -9.62 -3.34 4.14
N GLY A 26 -9.81 -2.39 3.21
CA GLY A 26 -9.64 -0.95 3.46
C GLY A 26 -8.23 -0.62 3.98
N ARG A 27 -7.19 -1.08 3.28
CA ARG A 27 -5.78 -0.90 3.65
C ARG A 27 -4.99 -0.21 2.55
N VAL A 28 -4.18 0.77 2.94
CA VAL A 28 -3.15 1.38 2.09
C VAL A 28 -1.96 0.41 1.98
N ILE A 29 -1.41 0.24 0.79
CA ILE A 29 -0.16 -0.51 0.58
C ILE A 29 1.03 0.44 0.71
N PHE A 30 1.96 0.14 1.61
CA PHE A 30 3.30 0.72 1.54
C PHE A 30 4.19 -0.12 0.63
N THR A 31 4.93 0.52 -0.29
CA THR A 31 5.86 -0.18 -1.18
C THR A 31 7.05 0.70 -1.57
N GLN A 32 8.16 0.06 -1.93
CA GLN A 32 9.31 0.70 -2.58
C GLN A 32 9.48 0.23 -4.03
N ASP A 33 8.59 -0.63 -4.50
CA ASP A 33 8.57 -1.15 -5.86
C ASP A 33 7.87 -0.15 -6.80
N THR A 34 8.55 0.26 -7.86
CA THR A 34 8.02 1.17 -8.87
C THR A 34 6.90 0.56 -9.71
N ASP A 35 6.76 -0.76 -9.75
CA ASP A 35 5.73 -1.41 -10.55
C ASP A 35 4.31 -1.05 -10.08
N PHE A 36 4.13 -0.78 -8.78
CA PHE A 36 2.88 -0.26 -8.21
C PHE A 36 2.51 1.15 -8.73
N LEU A 37 3.48 1.97 -9.14
CA LEU A 37 3.22 3.30 -9.70
C LEU A 37 2.56 3.23 -11.08
N ARG A 38 2.80 2.14 -11.83
CA ARG A 38 2.18 1.95 -13.15
C ARG A 38 0.70 1.61 -13.02
N ILE A 39 0.24 1.15 -11.85
CA ILE A 39 -1.11 0.63 -11.66
C ILE A 39 -2.17 1.74 -11.62
N ASN A 40 -1.78 2.96 -11.24
CA ASN A 40 -2.67 4.13 -11.35
C ASN A 40 -3.01 4.46 -12.83
N GLN A 41 -2.23 3.97 -13.80
CA GLN A 41 -2.51 4.16 -15.23
C GLN A 41 -3.46 3.09 -15.80
N SER A 42 -3.69 1.98 -15.08
CA SER A 42 -4.43 0.81 -15.59
C SER A 42 -5.89 0.69 -15.11
N SER A 43 -6.48 1.76 -14.56
CA SER A 43 -7.89 1.80 -14.08
C SER A 43 -8.22 0.80 -12.96
N ILE A 44 -7.21 0.28 -12.26
CA ILE A 44 -7.41 -0.60 -11.11
C ILE A 44 -7.66 0.24 -9.88
N THR A 45 -8.75 -0.08 -9.19
CA THR A 45 -9.11 0.59 -7.94
C THR A 45 -8.24 0.09 -6.79
N HIS A 46 -7.82 0.98 -5.90
CA HIS A 46 -7.07 0.66 -4.69
C HIS A 46 -7.44 1.59 -3.53
N ALA A 47 -7.29 1.09 -2.29
CA ALA A 47 -7.53 1.89 -1.09
C ALA A 47 -6.41 2.91 -0.79
N GLY A 48 -5.34 2.91 -1.59
CA GLY A 48 -4.25 3.87 -1.53
C GLY A 48 -2.87 3.20 -1.58
N ILE A 49 -1.88 3.94 -2.06
CA ILE A 49 -0.48 3.49 -2.11
C ILE A 49 0.39 4.56 -1.45
N ALA A 50 1.21 4.16 -0.47
CA ALA A 50 2.29 4.99 0.06
C ALA A 50 3.62 4.49 -0.52
N TYR A 51 4.25 5.29 -1.35
CA TYR A 51 5.47 4.91 -2.08
C TYR A 51 6.69 5.64 -1.53
N CYS A 52 7.80 4.92 -1.35
CA CYS A 52 9.09 5.49 -1.01
C CYS A 52 10.18 4.93 -1.93
N PRO A 53 10.98 5.78 -2.63
CA PRO A 53 12.09 5.27 -3.43
C PRO A 53 13.06 4.45 -2.58
N GLN A 54 13.49 3.30 -3.11
CA GLN A 54 14.42 2.41 -2.40
C GLN A 54 15.70 3.17 -2.02
N GLN A 55 16.22 2.91 -0.82
CA GLN A 55 17.47 3.51 -0.28
C GLN A 55 17.44 5.05 -0.11
N SER A 56 16.31 5.72 -0.29
CA SER A 56 16.21 7.19 -0.15
C SER A 56 15.99 7.69 1.28
N LYS A 57 15.42 6.86 2.15
CA LYS A 57 15.05 7.19 3.53
C LYS A 57 15.44 6.06 4.48
N SER A 58 15.83 6.42 5.69
CA SER A 58 15.97 5.46 6.80
C SER A 58 14.60 4.92 7.23
N ILE A 59 14.58 3.77 7.90
CA ILE A 59 13.34 3.16 8.44
C ILE A 59 12.58 4.17 9.33
N GLY A 60 13.29 4.90 10.19
CA GLY A 60 12.67 5.90 11.06
C GLY A 60 12.09 7.11 10.31
N GLN A 61 12.61 7.43 9.12
CA GLN A 61 11.99 8.45 8.25
C GLN A 61 10.75 7.89 7.54
N ILE A 62 10.80 6.64 7.09
CA ILE A 62 9.65 5.96 6.46
C ILE A 62 8.48 5.87 7.45
N ILE A 63 8.72 5.41 8.68
CA ILE A 63 7.69 5.30 9.72
C ILE A 63 7.07 6.67 10.02
N ARG A 64 7.88 7.74 10.10
CA ARG A 64 7.36 9.10 10.33
C ARG A 64 6.50 9.60 9.17
N GLY A 65 6.88 9.30 7.93
CA GLY A 65 6.05 9.61 6.76
C GLY A 65 4.71 8.88 6.77
N LEU A 66 4.73 7.58 7.08
CA LEU A 66 3.50 6.78 7.22
C LEU A 66 2.59 7.30 8.34
N LEU A 67 3.16 7.69 9.49
CA LEU A 67 2.41 8.29 10.58
C LEU A 67 1.77 9.62 10.15
N LEU A 68 2.51 10.48 9.46
CA LEU A 68 1.98 11.75 8.98
C LEU A 68 0.79 11.54 8.02
N ILE A 69 0.92 10.63 7.05
CA ILE A 69 -0.18 10.26 6.14
C ILE A 69 -1.40 9.82 6.95
N TRP A 70 -1.21 8.96 7.95
CA TRP A 70 -2.29 8.46 8.81
C TRP A 70 -2.92 9.56 9.70
N GLU A 71 -2.13 10.56 10.12
CA GLU A 71 -2.60 11.64 10.98
C GLU A 71 -3.44 12.68 10.24
N ILE A 72 -3.23 12.86 8.93
CA ILE A 72 -3.79 13.99 8.18
C ILE A 72 -4.75 13.61 7.06
N LEU A 73 -4.71 12.36 6.59
CA LEU A 73 -5.58 11.90 5.50
C LEU A 73 -6.62 10.91 6.00
N GLU A 74 -7.86 11.15 5.60
CA GLU A 74 -8.97 10.21 5.76
C GLU A 74 -8.90 9.09 4.70
N PRO A 75 -9.51 7.91 4.97
CA PRO A 75 -9.52 6.79 4.01
C PRO A 75 -10.05 7.16 2.63
N GLU A 76 -11.03 8.04 2.54
CA GLU A 76 -11.62 8.51 1.29
C GLU A 76 -10.64 9.36 0.46
N GLU A 77 -9.72 10.08 1.12
CA GLU A 77 -8.68 10.87 0.46
C GLU A 77 -7.57 9.99 -0.12
N MET A 78 -7.31 8.83 0.51
CA MET A 78 -6.35 7.85 0.01
C MET A 78 -6.90 6.95 -1.11
N TYR A 79 -8.23 6.94 -1.31
CA TYR A 79 -8.85 6.09 -2.32
C TYR A 79 -8.38 6.45 -3.74
N ASN A 80 -7.83 5.47 -4.45
CA ASN A 80 -7.16 5.66 -5.76
C ASN A 80 -6.06 6.74 -5.75
N HIS A 81 -5.46 7.03 -4.59
CA HIS A 81 -4.41 8.02 -4.43
C HIS A 81 -3.04 7.38 -4.13
N ILE A 82 -1.98 8.07 -4.55
CA ILE A 82 -0.61 7.70 -4.25
C ILE A 82 0.05 8.84 -3.48
N GLU A 83 0.52 8.53 -2.27
CA GLU A 83 1.34 9.43 -1.47
C GLU A 83 2.82 9.06 -1.56
N PHE A 84 3.67 10.07 -1.59
CA PHE A 84 5.13 9.91 -1.69
C PHE A 84 5.79 10.22 -0.35
N ILE A 85 6.53 9.25 0.19
CA ILE A 85 7.27 9.35 1.45
C ILE A 85 8.72 9.74 1.22
#